data_AF-A0A537SC70-F1
#
_entry.id   AF-A0A537SC70-F1
#
_cell.length_a   1.000
_cell.length_b   1.000
_cell.length_c   1.000
_cell.angle_alpha   90.00
_cell.angle_beta   90.00
_cell.angle_gamma   90.00
#
_symmetry.space_group_name_H-M   'P 1'
#
loop_
_entity.id
_entity.type
_entity.pdbx_description
1 polymer ?
#
loop_
_entity_poly.entity_id
_entity_poly.type
_entity_poly.pdbx_seq_one_letter_code
_entity_poly.pdbx_strand_id
1 'polypeptide(L)'
;SVHTYEKQRAELGSNPSDDVLLKTRLIPDPRLVRLRVYQTNSTHKSMSALRQGSMLFVKDVEFHTVEAQFREAVFTHASTSPNQQLIASLDVARRQMELEGYGLVANAMEIAFAIRKAIAGNPLISKYFSILGADKMVPAEYRESGFVDFLSPGTNWVAARHSLAEDEFCLDPTRITLVCGTAGYDGTQFKGMLANRYGIQVNKTSRNSVLLQSNINNTRSDVAQLIRVLAEISGEVDRALNQGGANARKVFDARVKSLMTDVPNLPNFSRFHDGFRGDAGERTNEGDIRSGFYSAYDAHGCEYIRLLDAEIDRRLMSGPELVSANFVIPYPPGFPIMVPGQVITQETIDFMRKLDVKEIHGYDAAEGLKLVRSEALAKLADRRSPKPKFKAADAA
;
A
#
# COMPACT_ATOMS: atom_id res chain seq x y z
N SER A 1 -13.96 3.36 -28.29
CA SER A 1 -14.31 2.46 -29.42
C SER A 1 -13.39 2.78 -30.59
N VAL A 2 -13.46 2.03 -31.71
CA VAL A 2 -12.69 2.37 -32.93
C VAL A 2 -13.03 3.78 -33.41
N HIS A 3 -14.32 4.15 -33.39
CA HIS A 3 -14.78 5.49 -33.72
C HIS A 3 -14.13 6.57 -32.82
N THR A 4 -14.05 6.36 -31.51
CA THR A 4 -13.41 7.33 -30.60
C THR A 4 -11.91 7.49 -30.90
N TYR A 5 -11.23 6.38 -31.21
CA TYR A 5 -9.82 6.41 -31.59
C TYR A 5 -9.59 7.17 -32.91
N GLU A 6 -10.38 6.88 -33.94
CA GLU A 6 -10.27 7.54 -35.25
C GLU A 6 -10.57 9.04 -35.17
N LYS A 7 -11.57 9.42 -34.35
CA LYS A 7 -11.85 10.83 -34.05
C LYS A 7 -10.66 11.52 -33.38
N GLN A 8 -10.08 10.91 -32.34
CA GLN A 8 -8.91 11.48 -31.65
C GLN A 8 -7.69 11.59 -32.59
N ARG A 9 -7.47 10.60 -33.45
CA ARG A 9 -6.40 10.65 -34.47
C ARG A 9 -6.61 11.78 -35.48
N ALA A 10 -7.85 12.04 -35.90
CA ALA A 10 -8.16 13.15 -36.78
C ALA A 10 -7.90 14.51 -36.09
N GLU A 11 -8.23 14.64 -34.80
CA GLU A 11 -8.00 15.87 -34.01
C GLU A 11 -6.51 16.13 -33.73
N LEU A 12 -5.73 15.08 -33.42
CA LEU A 12 -4.28 15.20 -33.16
C LEU A 12 -3.43 15.41 -34.42
N GLY A 13 -3.96 15.04 -35.59
CA GLY A 13 -3.23 15.09 -36.85
C GLY A 13 -2.15 14.02 -36.98
N SER A 14 -1.31 14.13 -38.02
CA SER A 14 -0.28 13.13 -38.34
C SER A 14 0.98 13.24 -37.48
N ASN A 15 1.29 14.42 -36.94
CA ASN A 15 2.51 14.69 -36.17
C ASN A 15 2.25 15.68 -35.01
N PRO A 16 1.49 15.28 -33.98
CA PRO A 16 1.31 16.10 -32.78
C PRO A 16 2.64 16.30 -32.05
N SER A 17 2.82 17.45 -31.38
CA SER A 17 4.00 17.70 -30.56
C SER A 17 3.97 16.90 -29.26
N ASP A 18 5.15 16.66 -28.66
CA ASP A 18 5.27 15.96 -27.38
C ASP A 18 4.44 16.64 -26.26
N ASP A 19 4.41 17.97 -26.22
CA ASP A 19 3.61 18.72 -25.24
C ASP A 19 2.10 18.45 -25.38
N VAL A 20 1.61 18.30 -26.61
CA VAL A 20 0.21 17.94 -26.87
C VAL A 20 -0.06 16.50 -26.45
N LEU A 21 0.83 15.57 -26.81
CA LEU A 21 0.68 14.16 -26.44
C LEU A 21 0.68 13.95 -24.92
N LEU A 22 1.60 14.62 -24.20
CA LEU A 22 1.70 14.53 -22.73
C LEU A 22 0.49 15.11 -22.00
N LYS A 23 -0.22 16.06 -22.61
CA LYS A 23 -1.43 16.69 -22.03
C LYS A 23 -2.74 16.02 -22.47
N THR A 24 -2.67 15.01 -23.32
CA THR A 24 -3.86 14.35 -23.89
C THR A 24 -4.00 12.92 -23.37
N ARG A 25 -5.18 12.56 -22.87
CA ARG A 25 -5.50 11.15 -22.55
C ARG A 25 -5.66 10.35 -23.85
N LEU A 26 -4.58 9.71 -24.28
CA LEU A 26 -4.54 8.95 -25.52
C LEU A 26 -5.38 7.68 -25.43
N ILE A 27 -6.14 7.41 -26.48
CA ILE A 27 -6.92 6.19 -26.65
C ILE A 27 -6.06 5.22 -27.48
N PRO A 28 -5.80 4.00 -26.99
CA PRO A 28 -5.05 3.03 -27.78
C PRO A 28 -5.92 2.51 -28.93
N ASP A 29 -5.31 2.16 -30.08
CA ASP A 29 -6.04 1.59 -31.22
C ASP A 29 -6.69 0.26 -30.81
N PRO A 30 -8.04 0.18 -30.70
CA PRO A 30 -8.70 -1.03 -30.19
C PRO A 30 -8.47 -2.27 -31.07
N ARG A 31 -8.04 -2.10 -32.32
CA ARG A 31 -7.73 -3.19 -33.26
C ARG A 31 -6.40 -3.88 -32.92
N LEU A 32 -5.45 -3.10 -32.42
CA LEU A 32 -4.09 -3.56 -32.13
C LEU A 32 -3.90 -3.96 -30.67
N VAL A 33 -4.74 -3.46 -29.76
CA VAL A 33 -4.65 -3.80 -28.33
C VAL A 33 -4.82 -5.30 -28.13
N ARG A 34 -3.83 -5.90 -27.48
CA ARG A 34 -3.90 -7.25 -26.92
C ARG A 34 -3.74 -7.11 -25.40
N LEU A 35 -4.84 -7.30 -24.68
CA LEU A 35 -4.86 -7.12 -23.23
C LEU A 35 -4.62 -8.46 -22.53
N ARG A 36 -3.65 -8.46 -21.61
CA ARG A 36 -3.37 -9.57 -20.71
C ARG A 36 -3.53 -9.08 -19.28
N VAL A 37 -4.54 -9.58 -18.57
CA VAL A 37 -4.81 -9.24 -17.18
C VAL A 37 -4.76 -10.52 -16.35
N TYR A 38 -3.92 -10.50 -15.33
CA TYR A 38 -3.82 -11.55 -14.33
C TYR A 38 -4.16 -10.92 -12.98
N GLN A 39 -5.13 -11.50 -12.28
CA GLN A 39 -5.59 -11.00 -10.99
C GLN A 39 -5.47 -12.09 -9.94
N THR A 40 -4.62 -11.86 -8.94
CA THR A 40 -4.52 -12.72 -7.76
C THR A 40 -5.43 -12.20 -6.65
N ASN A 41 -6.36 -13.03 -6.20
CA ASN A 41 -7.23 -12.71 -5.07
C ASN A 41 -6.98 -13.65 -3.90
N SER A 42 -6.62 -13.09 -2.75
CA SER A 42 -6.67 -13.83 -1.47
C SER A 42 -8.12 -13.97 -1.02
N THR A 43 -8.82 -14.99 -1.51
CA THR A 43 -10.23 -15.26 -1.21
C THR A 43 -10.52 -15.27 0.28
N HIS A 44 -9.62 -15.83 1.10
CA HIS A 44 -9.75 -15.90 2.56
C HIS A 44 -9.72 -14.54 3.29
N LYS A 45 -9.36 -13.44 2.62
CA LYS A 45 -9.35 -12.09 3.22
C LYS A 45 -10.66 -11.32 3.06
N SER A 46 -11.43 -11.66 2.03
CA SER A 46 -12.59 -10.85 1.60
C SER A 46 -13.86 -11.68 1.40
N MET A 47 -13.74 -13.01 1.34
CA MET A 47 -14.83 -13.96 1.13
C MET A 47 -14.76 -15.07 2.18
N SER A 48 -15.82 -15.89 2.25
CA SER A 48 -15.94 -17.00 3.20
C SER A 48 -15.09 -18.22 2.79
N ALA A 49 -13.76 -18.09 2.85
CA ALA A 49 -12.81 -19.16 2.55
C ALA A 49 -11.80 -19.37 3.68
N LEU A 50 -11.28 -20.59 3.81
CA LEU A 50 -10.25 -20.93 4.81
C LEU A 50 -8.92 -20.23 4.48
N ARG A 51 -8.12 -19.92 5.52
CA ARG A 51 -6.77 -19.33 5.38
C ARG A 51 -5.95 -20.12 4.36
N GLN A 52 -5.09 -19.41 3.61
CA GLN A 52 -4.36 -19.88 2.42
C GLN A 52 -5.21 -20.02 1.15
N GLY A 53 -6.54 -19.94 1.22
CA GLY A 53 -7.39 -19.94 0.03
C GLY A 53 -7.19 -18.69 -0.84
N SER A 54 -6.78 -18.88 -2.09
CA SER A 54 -6.63 -17.82 -3.10
C SER A 54 -7.01 -18.30 -4.49
N MET A 55 -7.43 -17.39 -5.35
CA MET A 55 -7.76 -17.65 -6.75
C MET A 55 -6.92 -16.76 -7.68
N LEU A 56 -6.59 -17.28 -8.86
CA LEU A 56 -5.95 -16.56 -9.94
C LEU A 56 -6.93 -16.48 -11.10
N PHE A 57 -7.33 -15.26 -11.47
CA PHE A 57 -8.19 -15.00 -12.62
C PHE A 57 -7.34 -14.55 -13.80
N VAL A 58 -7.57 -15.16 -14.95
CA VAL A 58 -6.83 -14.89 -16.18
C VAL A 58 -7.76 -14.35 -17.25
N LYS A 59 -7.47 -13.15 -17.74
CA LYS A 59 -8.09 -12.54 -18.92
C LYS A 59 -6.99 -12.17 -19.89
N ASP A 60 -6.55 -13.14 -20.67
CA ASP A 60 -5.50 -13.00 -21.67
C ASP A 60 -6.03 -13.50 -23.03
N VAL A 61 -6.04 -12.61 -24.01
CA VAL A 61 -6.52 -12.91 -25.38
C VAL A 61 -5.65 -13.96 -26.09
N GLU A 62 -4.39 -14.09 -25.71
CA GLU A 62 -3.43 -15.03 -26.29
C GLU A 62 -3.06 -16.14 -25.29
N PHE A 63 -3.90 -16.42 -24.28
CA PHE A 63 -3.57 -17.38 -23.21
C PHE A 63 -3.17 -18.76 -23.74
N HIS A 64 -3.78 -19.20 -24.84
CA HIS A 64 -3.47 -20.47 -25.51
C HIS A 64 -1.99 -20.61 -25.92
N THR A 65 -1.27 -19.50 -26.11
CA THR A 65 0.17 -19.50 -26.44
C THR A 65 1.09 -19.72 -25.23
N VAL A 66 0.58 -19.51 -24.01
CA VAL A 66 1.34 -19.51 -22.75
C VAL A 66 0.78 -20.47 -21.69
N GLU A 67 -0.31 -21.18 -21.98
CA GLU A 67 -1.04 -22.01 -21.02
C GLU A 67 -0.16 -23.09 -20.38
N ALA A 68 0.70 -23.74 -21.17
CA ALA A 68 1.59 -24.78 -20.66
C ALA A 68 2.61 -24.22 -19.66
N GLN A 69 3.31 -23.14 -20.02
CA GLN A 69 4.28 -22.47 -19.15
C GLN A 69 3.62 -21.93 -17.88
N PHE A 70 2.40 -21.41 -18.00
CA PHE A 70 1.63 -20.94 -16.87
C PHE A 70 1.26 -22.09 -15.90
N ARG A 71 0.80 -23.23 -16.43
CA ARG A 71 0.49 -24.42 -15.61
C ARG A 71 1.74 -24.95 -14.90
N GLU A 72 2.86 -25.04 -15.60
CA GLU A 72 4.14 -25.45 -15.00
C GLU A 72 4.57 -24.51 -13.86
N ALA A 73 4.43 -23.20 -14.05
CA ALA A 73 4.71 -22.23 -13.00
C ALA A 73 3.79 -22.40 -11.78
N VAL A 74 2.49 -22.64 -11.99
CA VAL A 74 1.54 -22.91 -10.90
C VAL A 74 1.90 -24.21 -10.18
N PHE A 75 2.19 -25.29 -10.90
CA PHE A 75 2.52 -26.59 -10.31
C PHE A 75 3.88 -26.63 -9.62
N THR A 76 4.82 -25.77 -10.00
CA THR A 76 6.09 -25.59 -9.29
C THR A 76 5.88 -25.11 -7.84
N HIS A 77 4.82 -24.36 -7.59
CA HIS A 77 4.51 -23.79 -6.27
C HIS A 77 3.35 -24.49 -5.54
N ALA A 78 2.60 -25.35 -6.23
CA ALA A 78 1.50 -26.10 -5.65
C ALA A 78 1.98 -27.44 -5.07
N SER A 79 1.37 -27.86 -3.97
CA SER A 79 1.57 -29.22 -3.45
C SER A 79 0.96 -30.25 -4.40
N THR A 80 1.65 -31.38 -4.62
CA THR A 80 1.11 -32.55 -5.32
C THR A 80 -0.01 -33.25 -4.54
N SER A 81 -0.18 -32.93 -3.25
CA SER A 81 -1.27 -33.38 -2.38
C SER A 81 -1.98 -32.18 -1.77
N PRO A 82 -2.91 -31.53 -2.50
CA PRO A 82 -3.58 -30.33 -2.01
C PRO A 82 -4.57 -30.65 -0.91
N ASN A 83 -4.76 -29.71 0.03
CA ASN A 83 -5.79 -29.83 1.06
C ASN A 83 -7.18 -29.65 0.44
N GLN A 84 -7.96 -30.73 0.39
CA GLN A 84 -9.29 -30.75 -0.22
C GLN A 84 -10.30 -29.85 0.51
N GLN A 85 -10.13 -29.61 1.82
CA GLN A 85 -10.98 -28.69 2.57
C GLN A 85 -10.76 -27.24 2.13
N LEU A 86 -9.51 -26.87 1.82
CA LEU A 86 -9.21 -25.55 1.26
C LEU A 86 -9.88 -25.37 -0.10
N ILE A 87 -9.78 -26.38 -0.98
CA ILE A 87 -10.41 -26.36 -2.31
C ILE A 87 -11.94 -26.27 -2.19
N ALA A 88 -12.55 -27.09 -1.33
CA ALA A 88 -13.99 -27.03 -1.07
C ALA A 88 -14.43 -25.65 -0.55
N SER A 89 -13.66 -25.03 0.35
CA SER A 89 -13.97 -23.69 0.86
C SER A 89 -13.94 -22.62 -0.24
N LEU A 90 -13.07 -22.77 -1.24
CA LEU A 90 -13.00 -21.87 -2.39
C LEU A 90 -14.22 -22.01 -3.30
N ASP A 91 -14.69 -23.24 -3.55
CA ASP A 91 -15.89 -23.45 -4.37
C ASP A 91 -17.17 -22.97 -3.65
N VAL A 92 -17.27 -23.17 -2.34
CA VAL A 92 -18.35 -22.59 -1.52
C VAL A 92 -18.32 -21.07 -1.56
N ALA A 93 -17.16 -20.44 -1.39
CA ALA A 93 -17.02 -18.99 -1.46
C ALA A 93 -17.43 -18.43 -2.84
N ARG A 94 -17.05 -19.12 -3.92
CA ARG A 94 -17.47 -18.77 -5.30
C ARG A 94 -19.00 -18.82 -5.41
N ARG A 95 -19.63 -19.92 -4.96
CA ARG A 95 -21.09 -20.10 -5.01
C ARG A 95 -21.83 -19.06 -4.17
N GLN A 96 -21.33 -18.72 -2.98
CA GLN A 96 -21.91 -17.66 -2.15
C GLN A 96 -21.92 -16.32 -2.89
N MET A 97 -20.82 -15.96 -3.55
CA MET A 97 -20.73 -14.70 -4.28
C MET A 97 -21.58 -14.68 -5.56
N GLU A 98 -21.76 -15.83 -6.21
CA GLU A 98 -22.65 -15.98 -7.36
C GLU A 98 -24.13 -15.79 -6.99
N LEU A 99 -24.56 -16.36 -5.86
CA LEU A 99 -25.97 -16.36 -5.44
C LEU A 99 -26.37 -15.13 -4.61
N GLU A 100 -25.51 -14.70 -3.69
CA GLU A 100 -25.84 -13.72 -2.65
C GLU A 100 -24.92 -12.50 -2.67
N GLY A 101 -23.92 -12.49 -3.56
CA GLY A 101 -22.79 -11.56 -3.51
C GLY A 101 -23.17 -10.08 -3.54
N TYR A 102 -24.09 -9.69 -4.42
CA TYR A 102 -24.53 -8.29 -4.51
C TYR A 102 -25.17 -7.80 -3.21
N GLY A 103 -26.03 -8.61 -2.59
CA GLY A 103 -26.67 -8.27 -1.32
C GLY A 103 -25.67 -8.20 -0.17
N LEU A 104 -24.74 -9.16 -0.11
CA LEU A 104 -23.69 -9.21 0.90
C LEU A 104 -22.75 -7.99 0.83
N VAL A 105 -22.32 -7.61 -0.38
CA VAL A 105 -21.46 -6.44 -0.59
C VAL A 105 -22.21 -5.15 -0.29
N ALA A 106 -23.46 -5.02 -0.73
CA ALA A 106 -24.29 -3.86 -0.41
C ALA A 106 -24.46 -3.69 1.10
N ASN A 107 -24.74 -4.77 1.84
CA ASN A 107 -24.80 -4.74 3.30
C ASN A 107 -23.45 -4.32 3.92
N ALA A 108 -22.33 -4.86 3.44
CA ALA A 108 -21.01 -4.45 3.93
C ALA A 108 -20.75 -2.95 3.73
N MET A 109 -21.20 -2.37 2.62
CA MET A 109 -21.13 -0.92 2.37
C MET A 109 -22.07 -0.14 3.29
N GLU A 110 -23.30 -0.61 3.50
CA GLU A 110 -24.26 0.02 4.44
C GLU A 110 -23.71 0.05 5.87
N ILE A 111 -23.10 -1.05 6.34
CA ILE A 111 -22.43 -1.12 7.64
C ILE A 111 -21.30 -0.09 7.70
N ALA A 112 -20.49 0.03 6.65
CA ALA A 112 -19.41 1.01 6.61
C ALA A 112 -19.94 2.45 6.71
N PHE A 113 -21.04 2.77 6.01
CA PHE A 113 -21.68 4.08 6.11
C PHE A 113 -22.35 4.32 7.46
N ALA A 114 -22.94 3.28 8.07
CA ALA A 114 -23.51 3.37 9.40
C ALA A 114 -22.44 3.72 10.44
N ILE A 115 -21.27 3.07 10.36
CA ILE A 115 -20.11 3.41 11.21
C ILE A 115 -19.69 4.87 10.97
N ARG A 116 -19.55 5.28 9.70
CA ARG A 116 -19.17 6.67 9.37
C ARG A 116 -20.14 7.69 9.96
N LYS A 117 -21.43 7.49 9.75
CA LYS A 117 -22.49 8.39 10.23
C LYS A 117 -22.54 8.43 11.75
N ALA A 118 -22.44 7.29 12.41
CA ALA A 118 -22.52 7.20 13.86
C ALA A 118 -21.31 7.86 14.55
N ILE A 119 -20.11 7.72 13.99
CA ILE A 119 -18.90 8.40 14.50
C ILE A 119 -18.98 9.91 14.29
N ALA A 120 -19.30 10.35 13.07
CA ALA A 120 -19.39 11.78 12.75
C ALA A 120 -20.54 12.49 13.51
N GLY A 121 -21.68 11.81 13.67
CA GLY A 121 -22.88 12.36 14.28
C GLY A 121 -22.92 12.30 15.81
N ASN A 122 -21.97 11.62 16.48
CA ASN A 122 -21.92 11.55 17.93
C ASN A 122 -20.94 12.58 18.50
N PRO A 123 -21.41 13.64 19.20
CA PRO A 123 -20.55 14.72 19.69
C PRO A 123 -19.50 14.30 20.72
N LEU A 124 -19.67 13.16 21.40
CA LEU A 124 -18.67 12.64 22.34
C LEU A 124 -17.54 11.93 21.58
N ILE A 125 -17.88 11.21 20.51
CA ILE A 125 -16.91 10.45 19.71
C ILE A 125 -16.13 11.40 18.79
N SER A 126 -16.83 12.28 18.06
CA SER A 126 -16.23 13.11 17.00
C SER A 126 -15.22 14.16 17.50
N LYS A 127 -15.18 14.44 18.81
CA LYS A 127 -14.11 15.22 19.45
C LYS A 127 -12.73 14.57 19.30
N TYR A 128 -12.69 13.23 19.33
CA TYR A 128 -11.46 12.46 19.51
C TYR A 128 -11.19 11.48 18.38
N PHE A 129 -12.23 11.02 17.68
CA PHE A 129 -12.12 10.06 16.61
C PHE A 129 -12.80 10.58 15.35
N SER A 130 -12.12 10.42 14.21
CA SER A 130 -12.66 10.80 12.91
C SER A 130 -12.27 9.77 11.86
N ILE A 131 -13.05 9.67 10.80
CA ILE A 131 -12.73 8.80 9.67
C ILE A 131 -12.20 9.66 8.55
N LEU A 132 -11.09 9.24 7.96
CA LEU A 132 -10.50 9.95 6.83
C LEU A 132 -11.34 9.76 5.56
N GLY A 133 -11.66 10.88 4.93
CA GLY A 133 -12.21 10.95 3.57
C GLY A 133 -11.10 10.86 2.52
N ALA A 134 -11.49 10.84 1.24
CA ALA A 134 -10.57 10.83 0.12
C ALA A 134 -9.68 12.08 0.11
N ASP A 135 -10.23 13.24 0.45
CA ASP A 135 -9.50 14.52 0.53
C ASP A 135 -8.37 14.54 1.56
N LYS A 136 -8.47 13.71 2.60
CA LYS A 136 -7.42 13.59 3.64
C LYS A 136 -6.36 12.56 3.33
N MET A 137 -6.61 11.66 2.38
CA MET A 137 -5.70 10.57 2.05
C MET A 137 -5.08 10.71 0.65
N VAL A 138 -5.76 11.40 -0.26
CA VAL A 138 -5.38 11.53 -1.67
C VAL A 138 -5.27 13.03 -2.01
N PRO A 139 -4.10 13.48 -2.49
CA PRO A 139 -3.90 14.84 -2.98
C PRO A 139 -4.93 15.26 -4.05
N ALA A 140 -5.18 16.56 -4.17
CA ALA A 140 -6.25 17.09 -5.02
C ALA A 140 -5.98 16.85 -6.52
N GLU A 141 -4.72 16.89 -6.93
CA GLU A 141 -4.27 16.60 -8.29
C GLU A 141 -4.61 15.18 -8.78
N TYR A 142 -4.89 14.25 -7.86
CA TYR A 142 -5.27 12.87 -8.20
C TYR A 142 -6.78 12.61 -8.05
N ARG A 143 -7.58 13.65 -7.77
CA ARG A 143 -9.04 13.59 -7.57
C ARG A 143 -9.77 14.50 -8.54
N GLU A 144 -9.63 14.23 -9.84
CA GLU A 144 -10.22 15.01 -10.93
C GLU A 144 -11.74 15.20 -10.79
N SER A 145 -12.43 14.22 -10.24
CA SER A 145 -13.87 14.27 -9.95
C SER A 145 -14.26 15.28 -8.88
N GLY A 146 -13.29 15.76 -8.08
CA GLY A 146 -13.51 16.58 -6.90
C GLY A 146 -14.10 15.82 -5.71
N PHE A 147 -14.18 14.48 -5.74
CA PHE A 147 -14.74 13.67 -4.66
C PHE A 147 -13.99 13.89 -3.34
N VAL A 148 -14.74 14.10 -2.25
CA VAL A 148 -14.21 14.42 -0.91
C VAL A 148 -14.42 13.26 0.05
N ASP A 149 -15.66 12.93 0.37
CA ASP A 149 -16.02 11.80 1.23
C ASP A 149 -17.46 11.35 0.97
N PHE A 150 -17.77 10.11 1.36
CA PHE A 150 -19.12 9.54 1.23
C PHE A 150 -20.20 10.26 2.04
N LEU A 151 -19.82 11.01 3.09
CA LEU A 151 -20.77 11.78 3.91
C LEU A 151 -20.82 13.27 3.56
N SER A 152 -20.03 13.74 2.59
CA SER A 152 -20.03 15.15 2.20
C SER A 152 -21.39 15.56 1.62
N PRO A 153 -21.93 16.74 1.98
CA PRO A 153 -23.20 17.22 1.45
C PRO A 153 -23.24 17.19 -0.08
N GLY A 154 -24.32 16.66 -0.66
CA GLY A 154 -24.49 16.53 -2.11
C GLY A 154 -23.84 15.29 -2.73
N THR A 155 -23.05 14.52 -1.97
CA THR A 155 -22.48 13.26 -2.46
C THR A 155 -23.54 12.18 -2.62
N ASN A 156 -23.51 11.49 -3.75
CA ASN A 156 -24.38 10.36 -4.07
C ASN A 156 -23.60 9.28 -4.81
N TRP A 157 -24.28 8.19 -5.17
CA TRP A 157 -23.65 7.08 -5.91
C TRP A 157 -23.13 7.47 -7.28
N VAL A 158 -23.71 8.47 -7.93
CA VAL A 158 -23.22 8.99 -9.22
C VAL A 158 -21.86 9.66 -9.03
N ALA A 159 -21.72 10.50 -7.99
CA ALA A 159 -20.45 11.13 -7.65
C ALA A 159 -19.38 10.09 -7.27
N ALA A 160 -19.72 9.09 -6.46
CA ALA A 160 -18.80 8.01 -6.09
C ALA A 160 -18.37 7.16 -7.31
N ARG A 161 -19.31 6.87 -8.21
CA ARG A 161 -19.00 6.16 -9.47
C ARG A 161 -18.12 7.00 -10.40
N HIS A 162 -18.36 8.31 -10.46
CA HIS A 162 -17.55 9.23 -11.25
C HIS A 162 -16.10 9.26 -10.73
N SER A 163 -15.91 9.31 -9.42
CA SER A 163 -14.59 9.16 -8.79
C SER A 163 -13.90 7.85 -9.18
N LEU A 164 -14.60 6.71 -9.12
CA LEU A 164 -14.04 5.42 -9.54
C LEU A 164 -13.61 5.35 -11.01
N ALA A 165 -14.20 6.19 -11.87
CA ALA A 165 -13.94 6.17 -13.31
C ALA A 165 -12.84 7.16 -13.74
N GLU A 166 -12.78 8.31 -13.08
CA GLU A 166 -11.93 9.44 -13.51
C GLU A 166 -10.81 9.78 -12.52
N ASP A 167 -10.92 9.46 -11.23
CA ASP A 167 -9.82 9.70 -10.29
C ASP A 167 -8.71 8.66 -10.45
N GLU A 168 -7.46 9.07 -10.29
CA GLU A 168 -6.31 8.17 -10.26
C GLU A 168 -6.36 7.25 -9.03
N PHE A 169 -6.83 7.79 -7.89
CA PHE A 169 -7.06 7.02 -6.68
C PHE A 169 -8.48 7.22 -6.15
N CYS A 170 -9.15 6.10 -5.86
CA CYS A 170 -10.49 6.08 -5.29
C CYS A 170 -10.47 5.52 -3.86
N LEU A 171 -11.40 5.99 -3.03
CA LEU A 171 -11.56 5.49 -1.67
C LEU A 171 -12.49 4.27 -1.64
N ASP A 172 -12.00 3.12 -1.18
CA ASP A 172 -12.84 1.96 -0.88
C ASP A 172 -13.74 2.26 0.33
N PRO A 173 -15.08 2.25 0.19
CA PRO A 173 -15.99 2.58 1.28
C PRO A 173 -15.88 1.62 2.46
N THR A 174 -15.52 0.36 2.22
CA THR A 174 -15.42 -0.72 3.21
C THR A 174 -14.13 -0.69 4.03
N ARG A 175 -13.15 0.14 3.60
CA ARG A 175 -11.86 0.36 4.27
C ARG A 175 -11.91 1.67 5.03
N ILE A 176 -12.13 1.58 6.34
CA ILE A 176 -12.44 2.71 7.19
C ILE A 176 -11.21 3.05 8.03
N THR A 177 -10.47 4.08 7.60
CA THR A 177 -9.32 4.60 8.34
C THR A 177 -9.80 5.49 9.49
N LEU A 178 -9.84 4.93 10.70
CA LEU A 178 -10.23 5.63 11.92
C LEU A 178 -8.99 6.27 12.56
N VAL A 179 -8.99 7.60 12.67
CA VAL A 179 -7.98 8.36 13.40
C VAL A 179 -8.19 8.17 14.90
N CYS A 180 -7.12 7.79 15.59
CA CYS A 180 -7.07 7.67 17.05
C CYS A 180 -6.01 8.57 17.70
N GLY A 181 -5.10 9.16 16.91
CA GLY A 181 -4.06 10.06 17.41
C GLY A 181 -4.61 11.34 18.04
N THR A 182 -5.76 11.83 17.59
CA THR A 182 -6.51 12.95 18.20
C THR A 182 -7.08 12.60 19.58
N ALA A 183 -7.21 11.31 19.90
CA ALA A 183 -7.53 10.82 21.23
C ALA A 183 -6.28 10.56 22.10
N GLY A 184 -5.08 10.88 21.59
CA GLY A 184 -3.80 10.66 22.28
C GLY A 184 -3.24 9.23 22.16
N TYR A 185 -3.87 8.36 21.38
CA TYR A 185 -3.43 6.97 21.19
C TYR A 185 -2.65 6.79 19.89
N ASP A 186 -1.54 6.06 19.95
CA ASP A 186 -0.97 5.48 18.73
C ASP A 186 -1.78 4.25 18.30
N GLY A 187 -1.65 3.85 17.02
CA GLY A 187 -2.46 2.76 16.49
C GLY A 187 -2.21 1.40 17.15
N THR A 188 -0.98 1.14 17.63
CA THR A 188 -0.63 -0.12 18.31
C THR A 188 -1.26 -0.17 19.70
N GLN A 189 -1.16 0.91 20.46
CA GLN A 189 -1.81 1.06 21.76
C GLN A 189 -3.33 0.93 21.63
N PHE A 190 -3.92 1.61 20.64
CA PHE A 190 -5.37 1.57 20.42
C PHE A 190 -5.86 0.18 20.00
N LYS A 191 -5.13 -0.49 19.08
CA LYS A 191 -5.40 -1.90 18.74
C LYS A 191 -5.33 -2.81 19.96
N GLY A 192 -4.30 -2.68 20.79
CA GLY A 192 -4.15 -3.47 22.01
C GLY A 192 -5.31 -3.25 22.98
N MET A 193 -5.76 -2.00 23.14
CA MET A 193 -6.91 -1.66 23.96
C MET A 193 -8.21 -2.30 23.42
N LEU A 194 -8.49 -2.13 22.13
CA LEU A 194 -9.67 -2.70 21.47
C LEU A 194 -9.70 -4.24 21.58
N ALA A 195 -8.57 -4.90 21.35
CA ALA A 195 -8.46 -6.35 21.42
C ALA A 195 -8.61 -6.87 22.86
N ASN A 196 -7.82 -6.33 23.79
CA ASN A 196 -7.69 -6.90 25.14
C ASN A 196 -8.88 -6.55 26.05
N ARG A 197 -9.45 -5.35 25.94
CA ARG A 197 -10.59 -4.94 26.78
C ARG A 197 -11.94 -5.27 26.17
N TYR A 198 -12.05 -5.23 24.85
CA TYR A 198 -13.35 -5.23 24.17
C TYR A 198 -13.53 -6.36 23.16
N GLY A 199 -12.50 -7.18 22.91
CA GLY A 199 -12.56 -8.27 21.95
C GLY A 199 -12.65 -7.82 20.49
N ILE A 200 -12.35 -6.54 20.19
CA ILE A 200 -12.44 -5.97 18.84
C ILE A 200 -11.07 -6.08 18.15
N GLN A 201 -11.02 -6.84 17.06
CA GLN A 201 -9.82 -6.99 16.24
C GLN A 201 -9.83 -5.97 15.10
N VAL A 202 -8.68 -5.32 14.86
CA VAL A 202 -8.50 -4.37 13.75
C VAL A 202 -7.47 -4.91 12.75
N ASN A 203 -7.65 -4.55 11.48
CA ASN A 203 -6.89 -5.16 10.38
C ASN A 203 -5.44 -4.67 10.33
N LYS A 204 -5.27 -3.35 10.35
CA LYS A 204 -3.98 -2.66 10.25
C LYS A 204 -3.93 -1.50 11.22
N THR A 205 -2.73 -1.17 11.69
CA THR A 205 -2.46 0.04 12.46
C THR A 205 -1.48 0.93 11.70
N SER A 206 -1.54 2.22 11.97
CA SER A 206 -0.51 3.21 11.62
C SER A 206 -0.07 3.91 12.91
N ARG A 207 0.76 4.95 12.79
CA ARG A 207 1.18 5.78 13.92
C ARG A 207 -0.01 6.38 14.67
N ASN A 208 -1.04 6.86 13.96
CA ASN A 208 -2.14 7.64 14.54
C ASN A 208 -3.54 7.19 14.09
N SER A 209 -3.63 6.03 13.44
CA SER A 209 -4.89 5.49 12.93
C SER A 209 -4.94 3.98 12.97
N VAL A 210 -6.15 3.44 12.93
CA VAL A 210 -6.43 2.01 12.75
C VAL A 210 -7.34 1.82 11.55
N LEU A 211 -7.16 0.71 10.83
CA LEU A 211 -8.01 0.33 9.73
C LEU A 211 -9.08 -0.63 10.23
N LEU A 212 -10.32 -0.13 10.26
CA LEU A 212 -11.51 -0.97 10.39
C LEU A 212 -11.91 -1.45 9.00
N GLN A 213 -12.33 -2.70 8.90
CA GLN A 213 -12.82 -3.28 7.66
C GLN A 213 -14.23 -3.81 7.89
N SER A 214 -15.19 -3.28 7.14
CA SER A 214 -16.49 -3.93 7.01
C SER A 214 -16.35 -5.11 6.04
N ASN A 215 -16.85 -6.28 6.42
CA ASN A 215 -16.89 -7.46 5.58
C ASN A 215 -18.33 -8.00 5.45
N ILE A 216 -18.51 -8.96 4.55
CA ILE A 216 -19.82 -9.53 4.21
C ILE A 216 -20.55 -10.21 5.39
N ASN A 217 -19.84 -10.50 6.48
CA ASN A 217 -20.39 -11.15 7.67
C ASN A 217 -20.68 -10.16 8.82
N ASN A 218 -20.39 -8.87 8.66
CA ASN A 218 -20.67 -7.90 9.70
C ASN A 218 -22.15 -7.56 9.82
N THR A 219 -22.57 -7.29 11.06
CA THR A 219 -23.96 -7.01 11.43
C THR A 219 -24.10 -5.61 12.04
N ARG A 220 -25.35 -5.15 12.18
CA ARG A 220 -25.66 -3.90 12.88
C ARG A 220 -25.27 -3.95 14.37
N SER A 221 -25.24 -5.14 14.97
CA SER A 221 -24.78 -5.33 16.35
C SER A 221 -23.30 -5.01 16.50
N ASP A 222 -22.47 -5.33 15.49
CA ASP A 222 -21.04 -4.99 15.49
C ASP A 222 -20.86 -3.46 15.47
N VAL A 223 -21.69 -2.75 14.70
CA VAL A 223 -21.71 -1.29 14.68
C VAL A 223 -22.06 -0.74 16.06
N ALA A 224 -23.14 -1.22 16.67
CA ALA A 224 -23.55 -0.79 18.00
C ALA A 224 -22.46 -1.04 19.06
N GLN A 225 -21.79 -2.20 19.01
CA GLN A 225 -20.68 -2.52 19.90
C GLN A 225 -19.51 -1.55 19.70
N LEU A 226 -19.09 -1.31 18.45
CA LEU A 226 -18.00 -0.37 18.16
C LEU A 226 -18.33 1.04 18.67
N ILE A 227 -19.53 1.55 18.39
CA ILE A 227 -19.94 2.90 18.79
C ILE A 227 -20.02 3.01 20.32
N ARG A 228 -20.53 1.99 21.01
CA ARG A 228 -20.53 1.95 22.49
C ARG A 228 -19.11 2.06 23.04
N VAL A 229 -18.18 1.26 22.49
CA VAL A 229 -16.77 1.26 22.92
C VAL A 229 -16.09 2.60 22.66
N LEU A 230 -16.28 3.19 21.47
CA LEU A 230 -15.72 4.51 21.16
C LEU A 230 -16.28 5.61 22.07
N ALA A 231 -17.58 5.57 22.37
CA ALA A 231 -18.18 6.53 23.31
C ALA A 231 -17.65 6.36 24.74
N GLU A 232 -17.45 5.13 25.20
CA GLU A 232 -16.85 4.82 26.50
C GLU A 232 -15.43 5.37 26.60
N ILE A 233 -14.58 5.10 25.60
CA ILE A 233 -13.20 5.59 25.53
C ILE A 233 -13.16 7.12 25.47
N SER A 234 -14.00 7.75 24.64
CA SER A 234 -14.12 9.21 24.60
C SER A 234 -14.52 9.80 25.96
N GLY A 235 -15.42 9.14 26.69
CA GLY A 235 -15.81 9.54 28.04
C GLY A 235 -14.68 9.37 29.06
N GLU A 236 -13.84 8.35 28.93
CA GLU A 236 -12.62 8.18 29.75
C GLU A 236 -11.63 9.32 29.50
N VAL A 237 -11.42 9.69 28.24
CA VAL A 237 -10.55 10.82 27.86
C VAL A 237 -11.10 12.14 28.43
N ASP A 238 -12.40 12.43 28.26
CA ASP A 238 -13.04 13.62 28.84
C ASP A 238 -12.88 13.67 30.38
N ARG A 239 -13.10 12.55 31.08
CA ARG A 239 -12.94 12.49 32.55
C ARG A 239 -11.49 12.74 32.98
N ALA A 240 -10.53 12.08 32.33
CA ALA A 240 -9.12 12.23 32.65
C ALA A 240 -8.65 13.70 32.49
N LEU A 241 -9.11 14.35 31.43
CA LEU A 241 -8.79 15.74 31.15
C LEU A 241 -9.46 16.74 32.11
N ASN A 242 -10.70 16.47 32.53
CA ASN A 242 -11.41 17.32 33.48
C ASN A 242 -10.84 17.18 34.91
N GLN A 243 -10.40 15.99 35.30
CA GLN A 243 -9.83 15.73 36.63
C GLN A 243 -8.35 16.11 36.75
N GLY A 244 -7.58 15.98 35.66
CA GLY A 244 -6.12 16.16 35.68
C GLY A 244 -5.61 17.61 35.62
N GLY A 245 -6.51 18.59 35.52
CA GLY A 245 -6.17 20.01 35.51
C GLY A 245 -5.27 20.44 34.35
N ALA A 246 -4.60 21.59 34.50
CA ALA A 246 -3.82 22.21 33.42
C ALA A 246 -2.61 21.36 32.97
N ASN A 247 -2.00 20.60 33.86
CA ASN A 247 -0.83 19.78 33.51
C ASN A 247 -1.22 18.58 32.65
N ALA A 248 -2.31 17.87 32.99
CA ALA A 248 -2.79 16.74 32.18
C ALA A 248 -3.18 17.19 30.77
N ARG A 249 -3.79 18.37 30.64
CA ARG A 249 -4.08 18.99 29.33
C ARG A 249 -2.83 19.20 28.51
N LYS A 250 -1.79 19.82 29.09
CA LYS A 250 -0.50 20.05 28.40
C LYS A 250 0.15 18.75 27.92
N VAL A 251 0.14 17.70 28.74
CA VAL A 251 0.68 16.39 28.37
C VAL A 251 -0.12 15.75 27.23
N PHE A 252 -1.46 15.82 27.29
CA PHE A 252 -2.33 15.33 26.24
C PHE A 252 -2.10 16.07 24.92
N ASP A 253 -2.06 17.41 24.94
CA ASP A 253 -1.85 18.23 23.75
C ASP A 253 -0.48 17.96 23.12
N ALA A 254 0.57 17.79 23.93
CA ALA A 254 1.89 17.40 23.46
C ALA A 254 1.89 16.01 22.80
N ARG A 255 1.16 15.05 23.37
CA ARG A 255 1.01 13.70 22.79
C ARG A 255 0.25 13.75 21.46
N VAL A 256 -0.86 14.48 21.39
CA VAL A 256 -1.62 14.67 20.14
C VAL A 256 -0.75 15.34 19.08
N LYS A 257 0.01 16.38 19.45
CA LYS A 257 0.96 17.05 18.54
C LYS A 257 1.98 16.08 17.95
N SER A 258 2.57 15.23 18.79
CA SER A 258 3.55 14.21 18.38
C SER A 258 2.98 13.11 17.46
N LEU A 259 1.68 12.80 17.60
CA LEU A 259 1.02 11.79 16.78
C LEU A 259 0.45 12.34 15.47
N MET A 260 0.02 13.61 15.47
CA MET A 260 -0.75 14.19 14.36
C MET A 260 0.04 15.18 13.51
N THR A 261 1.02 15.88 14.07
CA THR A 261 1.70 17.00 13.39
C THR A 261 3.21 16.86 13.31
N ASP A 262 3.85 16.33 14.36
CA ASP A 262 5.30 16.09 14.38
C ASP A 262 5.59 14.66 13.92
N VAL A 263 5.37 14.43 12.63
CA VAL A 263 5.51 13.12 11.97
C VAL A 263 6.72 13.11 11.04
N PRO A 264 7.39 11.96 10.85
CA PRO A 264 8.50 11.87 9.90
C PRO A 264 7.98 12.03 8.47
N ASN A 265 8.73 12.76 7.63
CA ASN A 265 8.45 12.86 6.20
C ASN A 265 8.65 11.50 5.54
N LEU A 266 7.78 11.14 4.58
CA LEU A 266 7.95 9.92 3.79
C LEU A 266 9.07 10.16 2.76
N PRO A 267 10.19 9.42 2.82
CA PRO A 267 11.30 9.59 1.88
C PRO A 267 10.94 9.19 0.46
N ASN A 268 11.68 9.73 -0.51
CA ASN A 268 11.66 9.20 -1.87
C ASN A 268 12.52 7.91 -1.96
N PHE A 269 11.87 6.78 -2.21
CA PHE A 269 12.49 5.46 -2.29
C PHE A 269 12.84 5.04 -3.74
N SER A 270 12.76 5.90 -4.74
CA SER A 270 12.81 5.46 -6.14
C SER A 270 14.22 5.27 -6.72
N ARG A 271 15.30 5.63 -6.00
CA ARG A 271 16.66 5.61 -6.56
C ARG A 271 17.38 4.28 -6.37
N PHE A 272 17.81 3.67 -7.48
CA PHE A 272 18.71 2.52 -7.51
C PHE A 272 20.15 2.91 -7.85
N HIS A 273 21.10 2.13 -7.33
CA HIS A 273 22.51 2.28 -7.69
C HIS A 273 22.70 1.89 -9.15
N ASP A 274 23.56 2.59 -9.89
CA ASP A 274 23.69 2.40 -11.34
C ASP A 274 24.04 0.96 -11.73
N GLY A 275 24.84 0.25 -10.91
CA GLY A 275 25.16 -1.17 -11.09
C GLY A 275 23.95 -2.12 -11.07
N PHE A 276 22.81 -1.69 -10.54
CA PHE A 276 21.54 -2.44 -10.51
C PHE A 276 20.47 -1.84 -11.42
N ARG A 277 20.84 -1.10 -12.47
CA ARG A 277 19.90 -0.55 -13.45
C ARG A 277 20.21 -1.11 -14.84
N GLY A 278 19.24 -1.70 -15.54
CA GLY A 278 19.50 -2.34 -16.85
C GLY A 278 19.75 -1.36 -18.01
N ASP A 279 19.18 -0.16 -17.91
CA ASP A 279 19.17 0.93 -18.91
C ASP A 279 19.57 2.28 -18.29
N ALA A 280 20.36 2.24 -17.21
CA ALA A 280 20.73 3.38 -16.35
C ALA A 280 20.86 4.71 -17.11
N GLY A 281 19.85 5.59 -16.99
CA GLY A 281 19.89 6.95 -17.52
C GLY A 281 19.39 7.15 -18.96
N GLU A 282 18.88 6.14 -19.67
CA GLU A 282 18.38 6.31 -21.04
C GLU A 282 16.86 6.48 -21.14
N ARG A 283 16.06 5.62 -20.47
CA ARG A 283 14.59 5.63 -20.63
C ARG A 283 13.78 5.42 -19.34
N THR A 284 14.28 4.62 -18.38
CA THR A 284 13.51 4.32 -17.15
C THR A 284 14.33 4.47 -15.86
N ASN A 285 13.62 4.65 -14.76
CA ASN A 285 14.18 4.69 -13.40
C ASN A 285 14.14 3.31 -12.71
N GLU A 286 13.94 2.23 -13.48
CA GLU A 286 13.75 0.89 -12.92
C GLU A 286 15.06 0.31 -12.36
N GLY A 287 14.91 -0.47 -11.28
CA GLY A 287 15.99 -1.16 -10.61
C GLY A 287 15.83 -2.68 -10.67
N ASP A 288 16.95 -3.37 -10.84
CA ASP A 288 17.06 -4.83 -10.77
C ASP A 288 17.22 -5.27 -9.31
N ILE A 289 16.08 -5.35 -8.62
CA ILE A 289 15.99 -5.85 -7.24
C ILE A 289 16.47 -7.29 -7.15
N ARG A 290 16.29 -8.11 -8.20
CA ARG A 290 16.63 -9.53 -8.18
C ARG A 290 18.14 -9.71 -8.11
N SER A 291 18.89 -9.03 -8.98
CA SER A 291 20.36 -9.06 -8.93
C SER A 291 20.88 -8.45 -7.64
N GLY A 292 20.27 -7.37 -7.14
CA GLY A 292 20.56 -6.82 -5.82
C GLY A 292 20.42 -7.86 -4.71
N PHE A 293 19.28 -8.58 -4.69
CA PHE A 293 18.98 -9.59 -3.68
C PHE A 293 19.98 -10.75 -3.71
N TYR A 294 20.33 -11.28 -4.88
CA TYR A 294 21.31 -12.36 -4.98
C TYR A 294 22.75 -11.90 -4.72
N SER A 295 23.08 -10.63 -4.97
CA SER A 295 24.41 -10.10 -4.62
C SER A 295 24.67 -10.17 -3.12
N ALA A 296 23.63 -10.04 -2.31
CA ALA A 296 23.70 -10.11 -0.85
C ALA A 296 23.91 -11.53 -0.28
N TYR A 297 23.91 -12.56 -1.14
CA TYR A 297 24.22 -13.94 -0.73
C TYR A 297 25.72 -14.13 -0.50
N ASP A 298 26.56 -13.33 -1.16
CA ASP A 298 27.99 -13.29 -0.87
C ASP A 298 28.23 -12.41 0.38
N ALA A 299 28.43 -13.05 1.52
CA ALA A 299 28.70 -12.36 2.78
C ALA A 299 29.95 -11.48 2.72
N HIS A 300 30.96 -11.83 1.90
CA HIS A 300 32.16 -11.02 1.74
C HIS A 300 31.90 -9.73 0.95
N GLY A 301 30.87 -9.73 0.10
CA GLY A 301 30.39 -8.56 -0.63
C GLY A 301 29.53 -7.62 0.20
N CYS A 302 29.27 -7.94 1.47
CA CYS A 302 28.44 -7.13 2.36
C CYS A 302 29.22 -6.53 3.53
N GLU A 303 28.71 -5.41 4.01
CA GLU A 303 29.14 -4.76 5.26
C GLU A 303 27.93 -4.40 6.11
N TYR A 304 28.19 -4.12 7.39
CA TYR A 304 27.18 -3.74 8.36
C TYR A 304 27.60 -2.43 9.02
N ILE A 305 26.69 -1.46 9.04
CA ILE A 305 26.94 -0.16 9.68
C ILE A 305 25.74 0.17 10.56
N ARG A 306 26.00 0.45 11.85
CA ARG A 306 24.93 0.79 12.80
C ARG A 306 24.27 2.11 12.41
N LEU A 307 22.95 2.20 12.60
CA LEU A 307 22.13 3.34 12.16
C LEU A 307 22.59 4.70 12.73
N LEU A 308 23.18 4.69 13.93
CA LEU A 308 23.70 5.88 14.62
C LEU A 308 25.22 6.02 14.52
N ASP A 309 25.89 5.21 13.69
CA ASP A 309 27.32 5.34 13.46
C ASP A 309 27.61 6.60 12.62
N ALA A 310 28.61 7.37 13.03
CA ALA A 310 29.07 8.57 12.30
C ALA A 310 29.51 8.25 10.87
N GLU A 311 29.85 6.99 10.61
CA GLU A 311 30.15 6.48 9.28
C GLU A 311 29.00 6.68 8.27
N ILE A 312 27.75 6.50 8.69
CA ILE A 312 26.58 6.72 7.82
C ILE A 312 26.54 8.18 7.39
N ASP A 313 26.65 9.10 8.34
CA ASP A 313 26.58 10.53 8.06
C ASP A 313 27.75 10.98 7.18
N ARG A 314 28.95 10.46 7.43
CA ARG A 314 30.14 10.70 6.60
C ARG A 314 29.93 10.23 5.15
N ARG A 315 29.37 9.04 4.94
CA ARG A 315 29.10 8.50 3.59
C ARG A 315 27.96 9.22 2.87
N LEU A 316 26.93 9.65 3.57
CA LEU A 316 25.86 10.47 2.98
C LEU A 316 26.39 11.82 2.47
N MET A 317 27.38 12.40 3.15
CA MET A 317 28.00 13.67 2.74
C MET A 317 29.08 13.53 1.66
N SER A 318 29.92 12.49 1.74
CA SER A 318 31.18 12.41 0.97
C SER A 318 31.38 11.12 0.19
N GLY A 319 30.45 10.17 0.32
CA GLY A 319 30.55 8.84 -0.27
C GLY A 319 31.48 7.89 0.52
N PRO A 320 31.61 6.63 0.04
CA PRO A 320 30.88 6.05 -1.08
C PRO A 320 29.38 5.85 -0.76
N GLU A 321 28.56 5.62 -1.79
CA GLU A 321 27.12 5.46 -1.63
C GLU A 321 26.75 4.27 -0.71
N LEU A 322 25.68 4.44 0.07
CA LEU A 322 25.08 3.39 0.88
C LEU A 322 24.06 2.63 0.02
N VAL A 323 24.34 1.37 -0.32
CA VAL A 323 23.45 0.54 -1.15
C VAL A 323 22.87 -0.59 -0.31
N SER A 324 21.54 -0.65 -0.20
CA SER A 324 20.90 -1.70 0.60
C SER A 324 21.16 -3.08 0.00
N ALA A 325 21.55 -4.03 0.84
CA ALA A 325 21.70 -5.43 0.45
C ALA A 325 20.42 -6.25 0.72
N ASN A 326 19.53 -5.77 1.58
CA ASN A 326 18.37 -6.50 2.06
C ASN A 326 17.07 -5.69 1.94
N PHE A 327 15.94 -6.38 2.08
CA PHE A 327 14.67 -5.72 2.36
C PHE A 327 14.68 -5.20 3.80
N VAL A 328 14.31 -3.95 4.01
CA VAL A 328 14.04 -3.39 5.35
C VAL A 328 12.58 -2.97 5.41
N ILE A 329 11.80 -3.64 6.27
CA ILE A 329 10.35 -3.51 6.32
C ILE A 329 9.91 -3.22 7.77
N PRO A 330 9.72 -1.94 8.15
CA PRO A 330 9.18 -1.58 9.46
C PRO A 330 7.68 -1.89 9.56
N TYR A 331 7.25 -2.37 10.72
CA TYR A 331 5.84 -2.60 11.02
C TYR A 331 5.38 -1.82 12.26
N PRO A 332 4.34 -0.96 12.14
CA PRO A 332 3.72 -0.47 10.89
C PRO A 332 4.66 0.46 10.09
N PRO A 333 4.43 0.70 8.78
CA PRO A 333 3.25 0.36 7.98
C PRO A 333 3.31 -0.98 7.20
N GLY A 334 4.42 -1.71 7.27
CA GLY A 334 4.57 -3.04 6.66
C GLY A 334 4.86 -3.05 5.16
N PHE A 335 5.47 -1.99 4.63
CA PHE A 335 6.00 -1.96 3.26
C PHE A 335 7.52 -1.75 3.30
N PRO A 336 8.27 -2.20 2.27
CA PRO A 336 9.71 -2.04 2.23
C PRO A 336 10.10 -0.57 2.04
N ILE A 337 10.85 -0.03 3.01
CA ILE A 337 11.48 1.29 2.92
C ILE A 337 12.90 1.20 2.35
N MET A 338 13.48 0.00 2.34
CA MET A 338 14.68 -0.32 1.59
C MET A 338 14.47 -1.63 0.86
N VAL A 339 14.92 -1.70 -0.39
CA VAL A 339 14.99 -2.93 -1.18
C VAL A 339 16.42 -3.17 -1.66
N PRO A 340 16.82 -4.43 -1.93
CA PRO A 340 18.15 -4.72 -2.43
C PRO A 340 18.51 -3.94 -3.69
N GLY A 341 19.72 -3.37 -3.73
CA GLY A 341 20.25 -2.57 -4.84
C GLY A 341 19.84 -1.08 -4.84
N GLN A 342 18.98 -0.68 -3.92
CA GLN A 342 18.53 0.70 -3.76
C GLN A 342 19.58 1.55 -3.04
N VAL A 343 19.72 2.82 -3.44
CA VAL A 343 20.57 3.77 -2.70
C VAL A 343 19.81 4.35 -1.53
N ILE A 344 20.44 4.31 -0.36
CA ILE A 344 19.93 4.87 0.87
C ILE A 344 20.26 6.36 0.92
N THR A 345 19.23 7.19 1.07
CA THR A 345 19.33 8.66 1.13
C THR A 345 19.34 9.18 2.56
N GLN A 346 19.70 10.45 2.75
CA GLN A 346 19.60 11.13 4.05
C GLN A 346 18.17 11.05 4.61
N GLU A 347 17.16 11.31 3.78
CA GLU A 347 15.75 11.21 4.17
C GLU A 347 15.40 9.81 4.67
N THR A 348 15.93 8.76 4.04
CA THR A 348 15.70 7.36 4.45
C THR A 348 16.30 7.08 5.83
N ILE A 349 17.51 7.57 6.09
CA ILE A 349 18.17 7.44 7.40
C ILE A 349 17.45 8.26 8.47
N ASP A 350 17.05 9.48 8.17
CA ASP A 350 16.29 10.34 9.08
C ASP A 350 14.94 9.72 9.43
N PHE A 351 14.27 9.14 8.45
CA PHE A 351 13.04 8.38 8.65
C PHE A 351 13.28 7.19 9.59
N MET A 352 14.29 6.36 9.30
CA MET A 352 14.68 5.22 10.15
C MET A 352 15.01 5.63 11.59
N ARG A 353 15.75 6.72 11.79
CA ARG A 353 16.12 7.24 13.12
C ARG A 353 14.91 7.77 13.90
N LYS A 354 13.86 8.21 13.22
CA LYS A 354 12.60 8.69 13.82
C LYS A 354 11.53 7.61 13.98
N LEU A 355 11.76 6.40 13.44
CA LEU A 355 10.80 5.31 13.56
C LEU A 355 10.70 4.83 15.01
N ASP A 356 9.53 5.01 15.60
CA ASP A 356 9.17 4.51 16.93
C ASP A 356 8.48 3.13 16.81
N VAL A 357 9.09 2.21 16.06
CA VAL A 357 8.58 0.84 15.88
C VAL A 357 9.60 -0.17 16.35
N LYS A 358 9.12 -1.22 17.02
CA LYS A 358 9.97 -2.28 17.57
C LYS A 358 10.26 -3.40 16.58
N GLU A 359 9.38 -3.59 15.59
CA GLU A 359 9.47 -4.67 14.63
C GLU A 359 9.90 -4.11 13.27
N ILE A 360 11.14 -4.39 12.87
CA ILE A 360 11.68 -4.04 11.56
C ILE A 360 12.29 -5.31 10.96
N HIS A 361 11.60 -5.91 9.98
CA HIS A 361 12.12 -7.09 9.32
C HIS A 361 13.32 -6.73 8.43
N GLY A 362 14.35 -7.58 8.49
CA GLY A 362 15.59 -7.40 7.73
C GLY A 362 16.56 -6.36 8.28
N TYR A 363 16.30 -5.84 9.49
CA TYR A 363 17.18 -4.96 10.24
C TYR A 363 17.47 -5.53 11.62
N ASP A 364 18.73 -5.54 12.02
CA ASP A 364 19.18 -5.89 13.37
C ASP A 364 19.87 -4.66 13.96
N ALA A 365 19.47 -4.23 15.16
CA ALA A 365 20.02 -3.00 15.75
C ALA A 365 21.47 -3.13 16.25
N ALA A 366 21.91 -4.35 16.59
CA ALA A 366 23.27 -4.61 17.06
C ALA A 366 24.27 -4.65 15.90
N GLU A 367 23.88 -5.26 14.78
CA GLU A 367 24.68 -5.33 13.55
C GLU A 367 24.57 -4.04 12.72
N GLY A 368 23.35 -3.51 12.59
CA GLY A 368 23.04 -2.33 11.78
C GLY A 368 22.45 -2.65 10.42
N LEU A 369 22.59 -1.69 9.49
CA LEU A 369 22.14 -1.83 8.11
C LEU A 369 23.08 -2.75 7.35
N LYS A 370 22.52 -3.78 6.67
CA LYS A 370 23.29 -4.62 5.74
C LYS A 370 23.40 -3.93 4.39
N LEU A 371 24.62 -3.62 3.98
CA LEU A 371 24.94 -2.84 2.80
C LEU A 371 25.82 -3.64 1.83
N VAL A 372 25.72 -3.33 0.54
CA VAL A 372 26.65 -3.86 -0.48
C VAL A 372 27.93 -3.04 -0.43
N ARG A 373 29.08 -3.71 -0.30
CA ARG A 373 30.40 -3.08 -0.28
C ARG A 373 30.72 -2.41 -1.62
N SER A 374 31.42 -1.29 -1.58
CA SER A 374 31.82 -0.55 -2.78
C SER A 374 32.68 -1.37 -3.74
N GLU A 375 33.53 -2.27 -3.25
CA GLU A 375 34.34 -3.15 -4.09
C GLU A 375 33.49 -4.19 -4.84
N ALA A 376 32.40 -4.66 -4.22
CA ALA A 376 31.45 -5.56 -4.87
C ALA A 376 30.62 -4.83 -5.94
N LEU A 377 30.25 -3.57 -5.67
CA LEU A 377 29.55 -2.71 -6.64
C LEU A 377 30.42 -2.42 -7.88
N ALA A 378 31.72 -2.15 -7.69
CA ALA A 378 32.64 -1.91 -8.80
C ALA A 378 32.73 -3.12 -9.76
N LYS A 379 32.82 -4.35 -9.21
CA LYS A 379 32.82 -5.59 -10.01
C LYS A 379 31.53 -5.81 -10.81
N LEU A 380 30.39 -5.32 -10.30
CA LEU A 380 29.10 -5.40 -11.00
C LEU A 380 29.04 -4.42 -12.17
N ALA A 381 29.62 -3.23 -12.02
CA ALA A 381 29.72 -2.25 -13.11
C ALA A 381 30.59 -2.75 -14.27
N ASP A 382 31.72 -3.41 -13.97
CA ASP A 382 32.66 -3.93 -14.97
C ASP A 382 32.11 -5.11 -15.80
N ARG A 383 31.09 -5.83 -15.29
CA ARG A 383 30.48 -6.97 -16.01
C ARG A 383 29.58 -6.58 -17.18
N ARG A 384 29.38 -5.28 -17.46
CA ARG A 384 28.61 -4.80 -18.62
C ARG A 384 29.40 -4.96 -19.93
N SER A 385 29.37 -6.16 -20.50
CA SER A 385 29.61 -6.39 -21.94
C SER A 385 28.41 -5.92 -22.78
N PRO A 386 28.57 -5.54 -24.07
CA PRO A 386 27.54 -4.86 -24.85
C PRO A 386 26.28 -5.70 -25.03
N LYS A 387 25.11 -5.04 -24.97
CA LYS A 387 23.76 -5.62 -25.10
C LYS A 387 23.69 -6.63 -26.26
N PRO A 388 23.06 -7.82 -26.08
CA PRO A 388 22.72 -8.67 -27.22
C PRO A 388 21.80 -7.88 -28.15
N LYS A 389 22.23 -7.70 -29.42
CA LYS A 389 21.40 -7.12 -30.46
C LYS A 389 20.22 -8.08 -30.69
N PHE A 390 19.05 -7.76 -30.15
CA PHE A 390 17.82 -8.36 -30.65
C PHE A 390 17.69 -7.93 -32.11
N LYS A 391 17.86 -8.89 -33.03
CA LYS A 391 17.48 -8.68 -34.42
C LYS A 391 16.00 -8.30 -34.41
N ALA A 392 15.68 -7.14 -34.97
CA ALA A 392 14.30 -6.81 -35.30
C ALA A 392 13.73 -8.00 -36.08
N ALA A 393 12.60 -8.54 -35.62
CA ALA A 393 11.85 -9.47 -36.43
C ALA A 393 11.46 -8.73 -37.71
N ASP A 394 11.94 -9.24 -38.84
CA ASP A 394 11.57 -8.73 -40.15
C ASP A 394 10.03 -8.75 -40.24
N ALA A 395 9.45 -7.58 -40.47
CA ALA A 395 8.02 -7.44 -40.72
C ALA A 395 7.73 -8.10 -42.07
N ALA A 396 6.90 -9.14 -42.03
CA ALA A 396 6.21 -9.72 -43.19
C ALA A 396 4.71 -9.55 -43.01
#